data_AF-A0A2V8P3C2-F1
#
_entry.id   AF-A0A2V8P3C2-F1
#
_cell.length_a   1.000
_cell.length_b   1.000
_cell.length_c   1.000
_cell.angle_alpha   90.00
_cell.angle_beta   90.00
_cell.angle_gamma   90.00
#
_symmetry.space_group_name_H-M   'P 1'
#
loop_
_entity.id
_entity.type
_entity.pdbx_description
1 polymer ?
#
loop_
_entity_poly.entity_id
_entity_poly.type
_entity_poly.pdbx_seq_one_letter_code
_entity_poly.pdbx_strand_id
1 'polypeptide(L)'
;MLGMKMTHCIVRLALIVCLAAAAGCGLRIAARPAPLPASASSPPEPVNACELISEPGEPVGTVALSEPVDPSHAPYPSNESERLLFRQLYETLVRVNCDGRVVPGLADSWKFDANARAWIVTLRPNPRFSDGTPVTAADVASAWSNGGRLVRSVRAVDDRTLEITLRNPSADAPLPLAHTDLAIARRIPGSRWPLGTRAATVASDGPLEITVENPSPVRFVLARNRDVRDLLDQGVDLLLTRDERALDYGATLPQFVSLPLAWQRTRVLLTPGRTARSLSTEERQSLADDAVQGPARGAAGPFWWQWLPECEIANSPKRDPSPSSTGRIVYDGSDSAARELAERLVALARTSGTSANRPYQSASGLTGDALVQARRRGADAAYIISLDTRPLDPCREMQALVDNAGWIDPETIIPLVDTRLEAIVRRGRSGVTVDGDGGLLLGVPGR
;
A
#
# COMPACT_ATOMS: atom_id res chain seq x y z
N MET A 1 -15.99 69.41 38.36
CA MET A 1 -16.08 70.51 37.37
C MET A 1 -16.46 69.92 36.02
N LEU A 2 -17.11 70.72 35.15
CA LEU A 2 -17.55 70.54 33.73
C LEU A 2 -17.00 69.31 32.96
N GLY A 3 -17.71 68.65 32.01
CA GLY A 3 -19.04 68.79 31.35
C GLY A 3 -19.11 67.74 30.19
N MET A 4 -20.23 67.10 29.78
CA MET A 4 -21.46 67.60 29.11
C MET A 4 -21.19 68.14 27.68
N LYS A 5 -21.76 67.69 26.53
CA LYS A 5 -22.93 66.85 26.10
C LYS A 5 -22.59 66.10 24.75
N MET A 6 -23.19 64.96 24.34
CA MET A 6 -24.47 64.74 23.58
C MET A 6 -24.54 65.47 22.21
N THR A 7 -24.84 64.83 21.05
CA THR A 7 -26.16 64.78 20.33
C THR A 7 -25.92 64.15 18.91
N HIS A 8 -26.48 63.00 18.49
CA HIS A 8 -27.78 62.71 17.81
C HIS A 8 -28.10 63.36 16.43
N CYS A 9 -28.27 62.53 15.38
CA CYS A 9 -29.29 62.58 14.29
C CYS A 9 -29.30 61.21 13.53
N ILE A 10 -30.37 60.48 13.16
CA ILE A 10 -31.74 60.77 12.62
C ILE A 10 -31.71 61.00 11.09
N VAL A 11 -32.48 60.37 10.17
CA VAL A 11 -33.47 59.23 10.17
C VAL A 11 -33.79 58.81 8.70
N ARG A 12 -34.64 57.77 8.50
CA ARG A 12 -35.40 57.31 7.29
C ARG A 12 -34.87 56.00 6.66
N LEU A 13 -35.54 54.85 6.64
CA LEU A 13 -36.97 54.43 6.59
C LEU A 13 -37.62 54.52 5.19
N ALA A 14 -37.90 53.35 4.60
CA ALA A 14 -38.99 53.13 3.64
C ALA A 14 -39.43 51.65 3.72
N LEU A 15 -40.76 51.42 3.82
CA LEU A 15 -41.41 50.13 3.92
C LEU A 15 -42.22 49.89 2.64
N ILE A 16 -42.22 48.69 2.05
CA ILE A 16 -43.32 48.24 1.17
C ILE A 16 -43.67 46.79 1.51
N VAL A 17 -44.96 46.56 1.73
CA VAL A 17 -45.60 45.26 1.97
C VAL A 17 -46.53 44.98 0.79
N CYS A 18 -46.60 43.73 0.34
CA CYS A 18 -47.73 43.26 -0.47
C CYS A 18 -48.14 41.86 -0.01
N LEU A 19 -49.35 41.76 0.55
CA LEU A 19 -50.05 40.48 0.78
C LEU A 19 -50.69 40.00 -0.53
N ALA A 20 -50.72 38.69 -0.72
CA ALA A 20 -51.78 38.03 -1.47
C ALA A 20 -52.12 36.71 -0.76
N ALA A 21 -53.37 36.55 -0.34
CA ALA A 21 -53.89 35.34 0.26
C ALA A 21 -55.00 34.76 -0.62
N ALA A 22 -54.99 33.45 -0.84
CA ALA A 22 -56.10 32.70 -1.39
C ALA A 22 -56.25 31.39 -0.60
N ALA A 23 -57.42 31.20 0.00
CA ALA A 23 -57.76 29.99 0.75
C ALA A 23 -58.56 29.02 -0.14
N GLY A 24 -58.32 27.72 0.02
CA GLY A 24 -59.07 26.68 -0.68
C GLY A 24 -58.98 25.33 0.05
N CYS A 25 -60.12 24.68 0.26
CA CYS A 25 -60.23 23.38 0.93
C CYS A 25 -59.55 22.25 0.13
N GLY A 26 -58.95 21.28 0.82
CA GLY A 26 -58.42 20.07 0.17
C GLY A 26 -57.94 18.96 1.12
N LEU A 27 -58.71 17.86 1.15
CA LEU A 27 -58.41 16.48 1.57
C LEU A 27 -57.15 16.14 2.41
N ARG A 28 -57.37 15.28 3.41
CA ARG A 28 -56.32 14.38 3.93
C ARG A 28 -55.84 13.46 2.79
N ILE A 29 -54.56 13.55 2.43
CA ILE A 29 -53.85 12.57 1.60
C ILE A 29 -52.81 11.90 2.49
N ALA A 30 -52.82 10.56 2.55
CA ALA A 30 -51.82 9.81 3.30
C ALA A 30 -50.43 10.05 2.70
N ALA A 31 -49.47 10.46 3.54
CA ALA A 31 -48.08 10.62 3.11
C ALA A 31 -47.51 9.25 2.69
N ARG A 32 -47.22 9.09 1.39
CA ARG A 32 -46.39 8.00 0.90
C ARG A 32 -45.00 8.09 1.57
N PRO A 33 -44.39 6.98 2.00
CA PRO A 33 -42.99 7.00 2.40
C PRO A 33 -42.13 7.47 1.20
N ALA A 34 -41.15 8.33 1.47
CA ALA A 34 -40.23 8.80 0.44
C ALA A 34 -39.46 7.61 -0.17
N PRO A 35 -39.20 7.60 -1.49
CA PRO A 35 -38.34 6.59 -2.07
C PRO A 35 -36.92 6.76 -1.50
N LEU A 36 -36.29 5.62 -1.18
CA LEU A 36 -34.88 5.58 -0.79
C LEU A 36 -34.01 6.25 -1.89
N PRO A 37 -32.91 6.96 -1.53
CA PRO A 37 -32.02 7.53 -2.52
C PRO A 37 -31.50 6.42 -3.43
N ALA A 38 -31.69 6.61 -4.75
CA ALA A 38 -31.22 5.67 -5.74
C ALA A 38 -29.70 5.53 -5.67
N SER A 39 -29.18 4.32 -5.83
CA SER A 39 -27.75 4.05 -5.95
C SER A 39 -27.16 4.97 -7.03
N ALA A 40 -26.20 5.81 -6.65
CA ALA A 40 -25.47 6.63 -7.59
C ALA A 40 -24.56 5.72 -8.44
N SER A 41 -25.06 5.32 -9.61
CA SER A 41 -24.24 4.68 -10.64
C SER A 41 -23.26 5.73 -11.18
N SER A 42 -21.97 5.54 -10.90
CA SER A 42 -20.90 6.40 -11.41
C SER A 42 -20.94 6.51 -12.95
N PRO A 43 -20.60 7.68 -13.53
CA PRO A 43 -20.43 7.79 -14.98
C PRO A 43 -19.26 6.89 -15.43
N PRO A 44 -19.26 6.40 -16.68
CA PRO A 44 -18.19 5.57 -17.20
C PRO A 44 -16.85 6.33 -17.20
N GLU A 45 -15.82 5.72 -16.58
CA GLU A 45 -14.48 6.30 -16.47
C GLU A 45 -13.76 6.30 -17.83
N PRO A 46 -12.84 7.27 -18.08
CA PRO A 46 -11.94 7.19 -19.23
C PRO A 46 -11.03 5.96 -19.08
N VAL A 47 -11.11 5.06 -20.06
CA VAL A 47 -10.60 3.67 -19.97
C VAL A 47 -9.06 3.55 -19.83
N ASN A 48 -8.32 4.66 -19.95
CA ASN A 48 -6.87 4.69 -20.10
C ASN A 48 -6.11 5.44 -18.99
N ALA A 49 -6.78 5.95 -17.95
CA ALA A 49 -6.12 6.80 -16.94
C ALA A 49 -4.98 6.12 -16.15
N CYS A 50 -5.03 4.79 -16.03
CA CYS A 50 -4.08 4.00 -15.23
C CYS A 50 -3.19 3.06 -16.06
N GLU A 51 -3.09 3.26 -17.38
CA GLU A 51 -2.10 2.55 -18.20
C GLU A 51 -0.69 3.07 -17.87
N LEU A 52 0.23 2.17 -17.53
CA LEU A 52 1.65 2.53 -17.40
C LEU A 52 2.23 2.93 -18.76
N ILE A 53 1.75 2.28 -19.83
CA ILE A 53 2.23 2.45 -21.19
C ILE A 53 1.01 2.73 -22.07
N SER A 54 0.78 4.00 -22.40
CA SER A 54 -0.35 4.42 -23.24
C SER A 54 -0.09 4.28 -24.75
N GLU A 55 1.14 3.92 -25.15
CA GLU A 55 1.47 3.64 -26.55
C GLU A 55 0.94 2.25 -26.96
N PRO A 56 0.28 2.10 -28.12
CA PRO A 56 -0.09 0.79 -28.66
C PRO A 56 1.14 -0.08 -28.91
N GLY A 57 1.06 -1.35 -28.52
CA GLY A 57 2.18 -2.29 -28.62
C GLY A 57 1.76 -3.72 -28.31
N GLU A 58 2.67 -4.67 -28.48
CA GLU A 58 2.45 -6.06 -28.07
C GLU A 58 2.37 -6.17 -26.53
N PRO A 59 1.54 -7.03 -25.94
CA PRO A 59 1.53 -7.25 -24.50
C PRO A 59 2.92 -7.61 -23.95
N VAL A 60 3.23 -7.14 -22.74
CA VAL A 60 4.42 -7.58 -21.99
C VAL A 60 4.40 -9.10 -21.78
N GLY A 61 5.38 -9.81 -22.36
CA GLY A 61 5.51 -11.27 -22.28
C GLY A 61 6.67 -11.76 -21.42
N THR A 62 7.66 -10.89 -21.13
CA THR A 62 8.82 -11.23 -20.28
C THR A 62 9.10 -10.14 -19.25
N VAL A 63 9.08 -10.47 -17.97
CA VAL A 63 9.26 -9.55 -16.84
C VAL A 63 10.50 -9.94 -16.04
N ALA A 64 11.39 -8.99 -15.76
CA ALA A 64 12.50 -9.19 -14.84
C ALA A 64 12.10 -8.90 -13.38
N LEU A 65 12.49 -9.82 -12.50
CA LEU A 65 12.32 -9.73 -11.05
C LEU A 65 13.69 -9.60 -10.38
N SER A 66 13.94 -8.47 -9.72
CA SER A 66 15.21 -8.14 -9.06
C SER A 66 15.34 -8.82 -7.69
N GLU A 67 14.26 -8.82 -6.90
CA GLU A 67 14.16 -9.47 -5.59
C GLU A 67 13.73 -10.95 -5.74
N PRO A 68 14.11 -11.86 -4.80
CA PRO A 68 13.74 -13.27 -4.85
C PRO A 68 12.24 -13.50 -4.63
N VAL A 69 11.74 -14.64 -5.13
CA VAL A 69 10.36 -15.11 -4.93
C VAL A 69 10.38 -16.43 -4.16
N ASP A 70 9.67 -16.50 -3.04
CA ASP A 70 9.32 -17.75 -2.36
C ASP A 70 7.80 -18.02 -2.46
N PRO A 71 7.38 -19.11 -3.14
CA PRO A 71 5.97 -19.53 -3.19
C PRO A 71 5.35 -19.83 -1.81
N SER A 72 6.15 -20.05 -0.77
CA SER A 72 5.65 -20.26 0.59
C SER A 72 4.85 -19.05 1.10
N HIS A 73 5.29 -17.84 0.74
CA HIS A 73 4.66 -16.57 1.10
C HIS A 73 3.27 -16.37 0.44
N ALA A 74 3.03 -16.98 -0.73
CA ALA A 74 1.80 -16.76 -1.50
C ALA A 74 0.51 -17.05 -0.69
N PRO A 75 -0.50 -16.17 -0.71
CA PRO A 75 -0.66 -15.01 -1.61
C PRO A 75 -0.12 -13.68 -1.04
N TYR A 76 0.62 -13.70 0.08
CA TYR A 76 1.01 -12.50 0.84
C TYR A 76 2.48 -12.11 0.55
N PRO A 77 2.74 -11.02 -0.20
CA PRO A 77 4.09 -10.71 -0.65
C PRO A 77 4.98 -10.14 0.47
N SER A 78 6.24 -10.59 0.52
CA SER A 78 7.28 -10.07 1.43
C SER A 78 8.11 -8.94 0.82
N ASN A 79 8.17 -8.86 -0.52
CA ASN A 79 8.97 -7.92 -1.30
C ASN A 79 8.24 -7.48 -2.58
N GLU A 80 8.83 -6.60 -3.40
CA GLU A 80 8.14 -6.03 -4.58
C GLU A 80 8.10 -7.00 -5.77
N SER A 81 9.09 -7.88 -5.94
CA SER A 81 9.02 -8.96 -6.94
C SER A 81 7.83 -9.90 -6.67
N GLU A 82 7.63 -10.28 -5.41
CA GLU A 82 6.48 -11.06 -4.97
C GLU A 82 5.18 -10.26 -5.12
N ARG A 83 5.16 -8.96 -4.76
CA ARG A 83 3.98 -8.09 -4.93
C ARG A 83 3.55 -8.04 -6.40
N LEU A 84 4.50 -7.97 -7.33
CA LEU A 84 4.24 -7.99 -8.77
C LEU A 84 3.69 -9.35 -9.22
N LEU A 85 4.38 -10.44 -8.93
CA LEU A 85 4.00 -11.78 -9.39
C LEU A 85 2.67 -12.25 -8.78
N PHE A 86 2.50 -12.12 -7.46
CA PHE A 86 1.32 -12.61 -6.75
C PHE A 86 0.05 -11.87 -7.20
N ARG A 87 0.15 -10.59 -7.58
CA ARG A 87 -0.98 -9.81 -8.11
C ARG A 87 -1.50 -10.32 -9.46
N GLN A 88 -0.69 -11.06 -10.22
CA GLN A 88 -1.13 -11.71 -11.45
C GLN A 88 -1.89 -13.02 -11.21
N LEU A 89 -1.86 -13.55 -9.99
CA LEU A 89 -2.50 -14.82 -9.61
C LEU A 89 -3.72 -14.61 -8.70
N TYR A 90 -3.61 -13.70 -7.73
CA TYR A 90 -4.57 -13.53 -6.64
C TYR A 90 -5.32 -12.20 -6.70
N GLU A 91 -6.62 -12.23 -6.41
CA GLU A 91 -7.47 -11.05 -6.31
C GLU A 91 -7.96 -10.83 -4.88
N THR A 92 -8.06 -9.56 -4.53
CA THR A 92 -8.81 -9.04 -3.38
C THR A 92 -10.29 -8.85 -3.73
N LEU A 93 -11.15 -8.53 -2.76
CA LEU A 93 -12.56 -8.23 -3.04
C LEU A 93 -12.70 -6.97 -3.90
N VAL A 94 -11.94 -5.92 -3.59
CA VAL A 94 -11.90 -4.67 -4.36
C VAL A 94 -10.45 -4.30 -4.66
N ARG A 95 -10.23 -3.37 -5.59
CA ARG A 95 -8.91 -2.83 -5.95
C ARG A 95 -8.94 -1.32 -5.79
N VAL A 96 -7.78 -0.68 -5.74
CA VAL A 96 -7.65 0.77 -5.81
C VAL A 96 -6.94 1.12 -7.11
N ASN A 97 -7.58 1.87 -7.99
CA ASN A 97 -6.95 2.32 -9.24
C ASN A 97 -5.93 3.45 -8.96
N CYS A 98 -5.17 3.87 -9.97
CA CYS A 98 -4.18 4.94 -9.85
C CYS A 98 -4.76 6.29 -9.35
N ASP A 99 -6.04 6.57 -9.61
CA ASP A 99 -6.76 7.76 -9.14
C ASP A 99 -7.18 7.68 -7.64
N GLY A 100 -6.85 6.58 -6.95
CA GLY A 100 -7.24 6.35 -5.56
C GLY A 100 -8.69 5.88 -5.39
N ARG A 101 -9.38 5.50 -6.47
CA ARG A 101 -10.78 5.05 -6.44
C ARG A 101 -10.88 3.55 -6.20
N VAL A 102 -11.82 3.15 -5.37
CA VAL A 102 -12.17 1.74 -5.15
C VAL A 102 -12.92 1.21 -6.38
N VAL A 103 -12.36 0.21 -7.04
CA VAL A 103 -12.93 -0.45 -8.23
C VAL A 103 -13.17 -1.95 -7.98
N PRO A 104 -14.09 -2.61 -8.72
CA PRO A 104 -14.37 -4.03 -8.58
C PRO A 104 -13.12 -4.94 -8.66
N GLY A 105 -13.08 -5.93 -7.77
CA GLY A 105 -12.17 -7.08 -7.83
C GLY A 105 -13.00 -8.34 -7.97
N LEU A 106 -12.98 -9.21 -6.95
CA LEU A 106 -13.95 -10.31 -6.82
C LEU A 106 -15.36 -9.83 -6.43
N ALA A 107 -15.49 -8.66 -5.80
CA ALA A 107 -16.76 -8.02 -5.49
C ALA A 107 -17.31 -7.21 -6.67
N ASP A 108 -18.60 -7.36 -6.93
CA ASP A 108 -19.40 -6.61 -7.91
C ASP A 108 -20.13 -5.43 -7.26
N SER A 109 -20.51 -5.56 -5.99
CA SER A 109 -21.00 -4.44 -5.20
C SER A 109 -20.69 -4.60 -3.71
N TRP A 110 -20.63 -3.47 -3.01
CA TRP A 110 -20.46 -3.37 -1.57
C TRP A 110 -21.28 -2.21 -1.01
N LYS A 111 -21.82 -2.38 0.19
CA LYS A 111 -22.57 -1.33 0.92
C LYS A 111 -22.46 -1.56 2.42
N PHE A 112 -22.59 -0.51 3.22
CA PHE A 112 -22.86 -0.70 4.64
C PHE A 112 -24.24 -1.35 4.86
N ASP A 113 -24.36 -2.12 5.94
CA ASP A 113 -25.65 -2.51 6.50
C ASP A 113 -26.41 -1.28 7.04
N ALA A 114 -27.68 -1.46 7.39
CA ALA A 114 -28.54 -0.37 7.86
C ALA A 114 -28.04 0.33 9.14
N ASN A 115 -27.12 -0.30 9.90
CA ASN A 115 -26.57 0.24 11.15
C ASN A 115 -25.14 0.79 11.01
N ALA A 116 -24.55 0.77 9.80
CA ALA A 116 -23.16 1.13 9.53
C ALA A 116 -22.13 0.37 10.41
N ARG A 117 -22.36 -0.92 10.64
CA ARG A 117 -21.52 -1.82 11.43
C ARG A 117 -20.83 -2.90 10.61
N ALA A 118 -21.41 -3.30 9.49
CA ALA A 118 -20.86 -4.33 8.61
C ALA A 118 -20.97 -3.92 7.13
N TRP A 119 -20.00 -4.35 6.34
CA TRP A 119 -20.05 -4.30 4.88
C TRP A 119 -20.76 -5.54 4.36
N ILE A 120 -21.86 -5.32 3.63
CA ILE A 120 -22.50 -6.34 2.80
C ILE A 120 -21.86 -6.28 1.42
N VAL A 121 -21.15 -7.35 1.04
CA VAL A 121 -20.40 -7.44 -0.22
C VAL A 121 -20.94 -8.59 -1.06
N THR A 122 -21.26 -8.33 -2.32
CA THR A 122 -21.72 -9.34 -3.27
C THR A 122 -20.62 -9.65 -4.28
N LEU A 123 -20.21 -10.91 -4.37
CA LEU A 123 -19.24 -11.41 -5.34
C LEU A 123 -19.79 -11.28 -6.77
N ARG A 124 -18.90 -11.05 -7.75
CA ARG A 124 -19.22 -10.98 -9.18
C ARG A 124 -19.88 -12.26 -9.72
N PRO A 125 -20.63 -12.21 -10.84
CA PRO A 125 -21.21 -13.41 -11.43
C PRO A 125 -20.14 -14.42 -11.83
N ASN A 126 -20.36 -15.70 -11.53
CA ASN A 126 -19.48 -16.82 -11.87
C ASN A 126 -17.98 -16.57 -11.57
N PRO A 127 -17.59 -16.13 -10.35
CA PRO A 127 -16.18 -15.99 -10.03
C PRO A 127 -15.57 -17.39 -9.91
N ARG A 128 -14.35 -17.58 -10.43
CA ARG A 128 -13.71 -18.88 -10.50
C ARG A 128 -12.29 -18.81 -9.96
N PHE A 129 -11.86 -19.90 -9.34
CA PHE A 129 -10.45 -20.16 -9.15
C PHE A 129 -9.80 -20.47 -10.50
N SER A 130 -8.48 -20.41 -10.53
CA SER A 130 -7.62 -20.74 -11.68
C SER A 130 -7.78 -22.18 -12.20
N ASP A 131 -8.35 -23.10 -11.41
CA ASP A 131 -8.76 -24.46 -11.83
C ASP A 131 -10.17 -24.53 -12.48
N GLY A 132 -10.85 -23.39 -12.61
CA GLY A 132 -12.21 -23.27 -13.14
C GLY A 132 -13.32 -23.57 -12.12
N THR A 133 -13.02 -24.02 -10.91
CA THR A 133 -14.04 -24.23 -9.86
C THR A 133 -14.62 -22.89 -9.37
N PRO A 134 -15.87 -22.85 -8.85
CA PRO A 134 -16.45 -21.60 -8.34
C PRO A 134 -15.70 -21.07 -7.12
N VAL A 135 -15.63 -19.74 -7.00
CA VAL A 135 -15.34 -19.04 -5.73
C VAL A 135 -16.67 -18.74 -5.06
N THR A 136 -16.81 -19.12 -3.80
CA THR A 136 -17.99 -18.81 -2.97
C THR A 136 -17.64 -17.84 -1.85
N ALA A 137 -18.66 -17.22 -1.23
CA ALA A 137 -18.50 -16.48 0.01
C ALA A 137 -17.90 -17.35 1.14
N ALA A 138 -18.14 -18.67 1.13
CA ALA A 138 -17.53 -19.59 2.07
C ALA A 138 -16.01 -19.74 1.85
N ASP A 139 -15.54 -19.74 0.60
CA ASP A 139 -14.10 -19.72 0.28
C ASP A 139 -13.45 -18.43 0.79
N VAL A 140 -14.08 -17.27 0.59
CA VAL A 140 -13.57 -15.98 1.10
C VAL A 140 -13.51 -15.96 2.62
N ALA A 141 -14.58 -16.39 3.30
CA ALA A 141 -14.62 -16.50 4.75
C ALA A 141 -13.55 -17.47 5.28
N SER A 142 -13.33 -18.59 4.59
CA SER A 142 -12.28 -19.57 4.92
C SER A 142 -10.87 -19.00 4.74
N ALA A 143 -10.58 -18.34 3.61
CA ALA A 143 -9.29 -17.70 3.35
C ALA A 143 -8.93 -16.67 4.44
N TRP A 144 -9.92 -15.92 4.92
CA TRP A 144 -9.72 -14.89 5.94
C TRP A 144 -9.79 -15.40 7.38
N SER A 145 -10.34 -16.59 7.62
CA SER A 145 -10.49 -17.20 8.96
C SER A 145 -9.19 -17.27 9.76
N ASN A 146 -8.05 -17.40 9.07
CA ASN A 146 -6.70 -17.41 9.64
C ASN A 146 -5.84 -16.18 9.24
N GLY A 147 -6.33 -15.31 8.34
CA GLY A 147 -5.52 -14.25 7.70
C GLY A 147 -5.78 -12.82 8.18
N GLY A 148 -6.95 -12.53 8.76
CA GLY A 148 -7.42 -11.16 8.97
C GLY A 148 -7.05 -10.50 10.29
N ARG A 149 -5.92 -9.78 10.36
CA ARG A 149 -5.76 -8.71 11.39
C ARG A 149 -6.68 -7.51 11.13
N LEU A 150 -7.12 -7.34 9.88
CA LEU A 150 -8.07 -6.32 9.41
C LEU A 150 -9.52 -6.63 9.79
N VAL A 151 -9.89 -7.91 9.71
CA VAL A 151 -11.28 -8.37 9.82
C VAL A 151 -11.58 -8.80 11.26
N ARG A 152 -12.68 -8.28 11.81
CA ARG A 152 -13.23 -8.68 13.12
C ARG A 152 -14.11 -9.92 12.98
N SER A 153 -14.92 -9.97 11.93
CA SER A 153 -15.72 -11.14 11.54
C SER A 153 -16.03 -11.10 10.05
N VAL A 154 -16.11 -12.28 9.44
CA VAL A 154 -16.60 -12.48 8.08
C VAL A 154 -17.58 -13.65 8.09
N ARG A 155 -18.72 -13.48 7.43
CA ARG A 155 -19.80 -14.46 7.38
C ARG A 155 -20.32 -14.57 5.96
N ALA A 156 -20.34 -15.78 5.41
CA ALA A 156 -21.13 -16.08 4.22
C ALA A 156 -22.62 -16.01 4.61
N VAL A 157 -23.37 -15.14 3.94
CA VAL A 157 -24.83 -15.01 4.06
C VAL A 157 -25.51 -16.00 3.11
N ASP A 158 -24.95 -16.12 1.90
CA ASP A 158 -25.27 -17.08 0.85
C ASP A 158 -24.00 -17.33 0.00
N ASP A 159 -24.08 -18.10 -1.09
CA ASP A 159 -22.94 -18.44 -1.95
C ASP A 159 -22.16 -17.23 -2.53
N ARG A 160 -22.79 -16.06 -2.66
CA ARG A 160 -22.19 -14.84 -3.23
C ARG A 160 -22.20 -13.64 -2.29
N THR A 161 -22.96 -13.66 -1.20
CA THR A 161 -23.07 -12.52 -0.27
C THR A 161 -22.25 -12.74 0.99
N LEU A 162 -21.40 -11.77 1.31
CA LEU A 162 -20.58 -11.69 2.50
C LEU A 162 -21.09 -10.57 3.41
N GLU A 163 -21.07 -10.82 4.72
CA GLU A 163 -21.16 -9.80 5.76
C GLU A 163 -19.79 -9.71 6.44
N ILE A 164 -19.15 -8.53 6.37
CA ILE A 164 -17.78 -8.30 6.82
C ILE A 164 -17.77 -7.17 7.85
N THR A 165 -17.31 -7.45 9.06
CA THR A 165 -17.04 -6.43 10.08
C THR A 165 -15.52 -6.22 10.15
N LEU A 166 -15.06 -4.99 9.93
CA LEU A 166 -13.65 -4.62 10.13
C LEU A 166 -13.36 -4.36 11.61
N ARG A 167 -12.09 -4.39 12.02
CA ARG A 167 -11.70 -4.03 13.40
C ARG A 167 -11.81 -2.54 13.65
N ASN A 168 -11.29 -1.74 12.71
CA ASN A 168 -11.43 -0.29 12.71
C ASN A 168 -12.54 0.07 11.70
N PRO A 169 -13.71 0.55 12.16
CA PRO A 169 -14.81 0.91 11.27
C PRO A 169 -14.57 2.31 10.67
N SER A 170 -13.75 2.39 9.62
CA SER A 170 -13.59 3.63 8.85
C SER A 170 -14.85 3.94 8.03
N ALA A 171 -15.27 5.21 8.02
CA ALA A 171 -16.33 5.69 7.13
C ALA A 171 -15.87 5.77 5.66
N ASP A 172 -14.56 5.78 5.41
CA ASP A 172 -13.99 5.71 4.08
C ASP A 172 -14.39 4.42 3.37
N ALA A 173 -14.82 4.57 2.11
CA ALA A 173 -15.14 3.47 1.19
C ALA A 173 -14.01 2.44 1.17
N PRO A 174 -14.27 1.14 0.89
CA PRO A 174 -13.57 0.02 1.55
C PRO A 174 -12.13 -0.26 1.06
N LEU A 175 -11.25 0.74 1.14
CA LEU A 175 -9.81 0.68 0.88
C LEU A 175 -9.12 -0.46 1.64
N PRO A 176 -9.45 -0.77 2.92
CA PRO A 176 -8.88 -1.93 3.60
C PRO A 176 -9.16 -3.27 2.90
N LEU A 177 -10.28 -3.39 2.17
CA LEU A 177 -10.64 -4.61 1.42
C LEU A 177 -9.83 -4.78 0.11
N ALA A 178 -9.02 -3.79 -0.27
CA ALA A 178 -8.05 -3.88 -1.36
C ALA A 178 -6.63 -4.29 -0.90
N HIS A 179 -6.41 -4.44 0.41
CA HIS A 179 -5.10 -4.81 0.93
C HIS A 179 -4.68 -6.22 0.46
N THR A 180 -3.43 -6.38 0.00
CA THR A 180 -2.91 -7.66 -0.55
C THR A 180 -3.06 -8.83 0.41
N ASP A 181 -2.94 -8.58 1.70
CA ASP A 181 -3.11 -9.57 2.78
C ASP A 181 -4.57 -10.07 2.95
N LEU A 182 -5.52 -9.56 2.16
CA LEU A 182 -6.86 -10.10 1.99
C LEU A 182 -7.09 -10.79 0.64
N ALA A 183 -6.03 -10.99 -0.15
CA ALA A 183 -6.11 -11.70 -1.43
C ALA A 183 -6.62 -13.15 -1.23
N ILE A 184 -7.60 -13.53 -2.03
CA ILE A 184 -8.30 -14.81 -1.90
C ILE A 184 -7.58 -15.87 -2.72
N ALA A 185 -7.12 -16.91 -2.01
CA ALA A 185 -6.42 -18.06 -2.58
C ALA A 185 -6.80 -19.35 -1.83
N ARG A 186 -6.82 -20.49 -2.53
CA ARG A 186 -7.12 -21.80 -1.91
C ARG A 186 -5.90 -22.72 -1.97
N ARG A 187 -5.36 -23.12 -0.82
CA ARG A 187 -4.24 -24.08 -0.74
C ARG A 187 -4.70 -25.46 -1.23
N ILE A 188 -3.91 -26.07 -2.13
CA ILE A 188 -4.09 -27.48 -2.54
C ILE A 188 -2.97 -28.31 -1.89
N PRO A 189 -3.27 -29.46 -1.27
CA PRO A 189 -2.25 -30.41 -0.82
C PRO A 189 -1.30 -30.81 -1.96
N GLY A 190 0.02 -30.74 -1.71
CA GLY A 190 1.05 -31.09 -2.69
C GLY A 190 1.40 -29.98 -3.70
N SER A 191 0.63 -28.89 -3.79
CA SER A 191 1.02 -27.73 -4.60
C SER A 191 1.86 -26.73 -3.79
N ARG A 192 2.93 -26.21 -4.40
CA ARG A 192 3.70 -25.07 -3.85
C ARG A 192 2.86 -23.78 -3.90
N TRP A 193 2.08 -23.61 -4.96
CA TRP A 193 1.27 -22.43 -5.22
C TRP A 193 -0.21 -22.68 -4.85
N PRO A 194 -0.85 -21.85 -4.02
CA PRO A 194 -2.30 -21.92 -3.84
C PRO A 194 -3.01 -21.47 -5.13
N LEU A 195 -4.22 -21.96 -5.34
CA LEU A 195 -5.08 -21.56 -6.45
C LEU A 195 -5.34 -20.06 -6.41
N GLY A 196 -5.01 -19.40 -7.52
CA GLY A 196 -5.38 -18.04 -7.82
C GLY A 196 -6.87 -17.87 -8.07
N THR A 197 -7.34 -16.63 -7.99
CA THR A 197 -8.70 -16.20 -8.34
C THR A 197 -8.75 -15.40 -9.65
N ARG A 198 -7.57 -15.10 -10.23
CA ARG A 198 -7.43 -14.73 -11.65
C ARG A 198 -7.45 -15.96 -12.55
N ALA A 199 -7.72 -15.75 -13.83
CA ALA A 199 -7.54 -16.73 -14.90
C ALA A 199 -6.05 -16.91 -15.25
N ALA A 200 -5.25 -17.27 -14.24
CA ALA A 200 -3.80 -17.43 -14.37
C ALA A 200 -3.28 -18.53 -13.43
N THR A 201 -2.32 -19.33 -13.91
CA THR A 201 -1.68 -20.45 -13.22
C THR A 201 -0.17 -20.39 -13.37
N VAL A 202 0.57 -20.85 -12.36
CA VAL A 202 2.02 -21.08 -12.51
C VAL A 202 2.23 -22.39 -13.25
N ALA A 203 2.66 -22.30 -14.51
CA ALA A 203 2.90 -23.44 -15.39
C ALA A 203 4.29 -24.06 -15.16
N SER A 204 5.28 -23.22 -14.82
CA SER A 204 6.60 -23.66 -14.39
C SER A 204 7.18 -22.74 -13.31
N ASP A 205 7.91 -23.34 -12.38
CA ASP A 205 8.59 -22.69 -11.25
C ASP A 205 10.03 -23.21 -11.22
N GLY A 206 10.85 -22.63 -12.10
CA GLY A 206 12.25 -22.98 -12.29
C GLY A 206 13.19 -22.08 -11.46
N PRO A 207 14.49 -22.41 -11.43
CA PRO A 207 15.45 -21.59 -10.69
C PRO A 207 15.56 -20.17 -11.27
N LEU A 208 15.62 -20.00 -12.59
CA LEU A 208 15.83 -18.67 -13.20
C LEU A 208 14.58 -18.07 -13.86
N GLU A 209 13.49 -18.83 -13.96
CA GLU A 209 12.27 -18.42 -14.64
C GLU A 209 11.04 -19.05 -13.98
N ILE A 210 9.98 -18.25 -13.78
CA ILE A 210 8.64 -18.69 -13.41
C ILE A 210 7.72 -18.33 -14.58
N THR A 211 7.06 -19.30 -15.21
CA THR A 211 6.09 -19.02 -16.28
C THR A 211 4.68 -19.02 -15.70
N VAL A 212 3.98 -17.90 -15.87
CA VAL A 212 2.55 -17.77 -15.59
C VAL A 212 1.78 -17.96 -16.89
N GLU A 213 1.04 -19.06 -16.97
CA GLU A 213 -0.03 -19.22 -17.96
C GLU A 213 -1.17 -18.26 -17.63
N ASN A 214 -1.55 -17.48 -18.62
CA ASN A 214 -2.79 -16.73 -18.73
C ASN A 214 -3.13 -16.72 -20.25
N PRO A 215 -4.13 -15.98 -20.77
CA PRO A 215 -4.42 -15.95 -22.21
C PRO A 215 -3.27 -15.53 -23.14
N SER A 216 -2.16 -15.00 -22.62
CA SER A 216 -0.91 -14.71 -23.32
C SER A 216 0.28 -14.87 -22.36
N PRO A 217 0.89 -16.08 -22.27
CA PRO A 217 1.80 -16.45 -21.19
C PRO A 217 2.92 -15.46 -20.89
N VAL A 218 3.14 -15.18 -19.60
CA VAL A 218 4.15 -14.24 -19.12
C VAL A 218 5.26 -15.00 -18.39
N ARG A 219 6.51 -14.78 -18.82
CA ARG A 219 7.71 -15.35 -18.20
C ARG A 219 8.34 -14.36 -17.24
N PHE A 220 8.47 -14.74 -15.98
CA PHE A 220 9.14 -13.96 -14.94
C PHE A 220 10.57 -14.44 -14.76
N VAL A 221 11.54 -13.68 -15.27
CA VAL A 221 12.97 -13.98 -15.21
C VAL A 221 13.54 -13.45 -13.91
N LEU A 222 14.07 -14.34 -13.08
CA LEU A 222 14.62 -14.03 -11.76
C LEU A 222 16.09 -13.62 -11.86
N ALA A 223 16.47 -12.49 -11.26
CA ALA A 223 17.87 -12.05 -11.20
C ALA A 223 18.76 -13.08 -10.48
N ARG A 224 18.35 -13.52 -9.27
CA ARG A 224 19.10 -14.47 -8.41
C ARG A 224 20.57 -14.09 -8.24
N ASN A 225 20.83 -12.92 -7.67
CA ASN A 225 22.16 -12.36 -7.43
C ASN A 225 22.99 -12.07 -8.71
N ARG A 226 22.43 -12.23 -9.92
CA ARG A 226 22.99 -11.64 -11.14
C ARG A 226 22.77 -10.13 -11.15
N ASP A 227 23.56 -9.43 -11.94
CA ASP A 227 23.34 -8.03 -12.23
C ASP A 227 22.02 -7.89 -13.01
N VAL A 228 21.14 -6.97 -12.59
CA VAL A 228 19.84 -6.79 -13.26
C VAL A 228 19.98 -6.18 -14.65
N ARG A 229 21.15 -5.60 -14.98
CA ARG A 229 21.51 -5.15 -16.33
C ARG A 229 21.60 -6.30 -17.33
N ASP A 230 22.08 -7.47 -16.89
CA ASP A 230 22.11 -8.68 -17.72
C ASP A 230 20.71 -9.06 -18.23
N LEU A 231 19.66 -8.70 -17.49
CA LEU A 231 18.26 -8.98 -17.86
C LEU A 231 17.76 -8.04 -18.96
N LEU A 232 18.23 -6.78 -18.98
CA LEU A 232 17.98 -5.83 -20.06
C LEU A 232 18.66 -6.31 -21.36
N ASP A 233 19.86 -6.88 -21.26
CA ASP A 233 20.60 -7.49 -22.38
C ASP A 233 19.95 -8.79 -22.90
N GLN A 234 19.44 -9.64 -22.00
CA GLN A 234 18.56 -10.77 -22.34
C GLN A 234 17.24 -10.32 -23.00
N GLY A 235 16.94 -9.02 -22.93
CA GLY A 235 15.86 -8.42 -23.70
C GLY A 235 14.48 -8.63 -23.08
N VAL A 236 14.36 -8.56 -21.76
CA VAL A 236 13.05 -8.48 -21.10
C VAL A 236 12.21 -7.31 -21.60
N ASP A 237 10.90 -7.40 -21.41
CA ASP A 237 9.93 -6.38 -21.81
C ASP A 237 9.68 -5.34 -20.72
N LEU A 238 9.85 -5.74 -19.46
CA LEU A 238 9.65 -4.92 -18.25
C LEU A 238 10.67 -5.34 -17.18
N LEU A 239 11.35 -4.38 -16.56
CA LEU A 239 12.12 -4.54 -15.32
C LEU A 239 11.64 -3.51 -14.29
N LEU A 240 11.22 -3.97 -13.11
CA LEU A 240 11.06 -3.10 -11.95
C LEU A 240 12.36 -3.03 -11.15
N THR A 241 12.89 -1.82 -10.98
CA THR A 241 14.13 -1.63 -10.24
C THR A 241 14.19 -0.30 -9.46
N ARG A 242 15.05 -0.29 -8.45
CA ARG A 242 15.55 0.88 -7.71
C ARG A 242 17.05 1.11 -7.95
N ASP A 243 17.73 0.17 -8.62
CA ASP A 243 19.17 0.21 -8.89
C ASP A 243 19.49 1.30 -9.93
N GLU A 244 20.14 2.36 -9.47
CA GLU A 244 20.61 3.50 -10.28
C GLU A 244 21.44 3.06 -11.48
N ARG A 245 22.31 2.06 -11.30
CA ARG A 245 23.21 1.57 -12.35
C ARG A 245 22.41 0.88 -13.46
N ALA A 246 21.30 0.25 -13.10
CA ALA A 246 20.37 -0.35 -14.05
C ALA A 246 19.52 0.69 -14.77
N LEU A 247 19.14 1.78 -14.09
CA LEU A 247 18.42 2.90 -14.69
C LEU A 247 19.29 3.68 -15.67
N ASP A 248 20.52 4.02 -15.27
CA ASP A 248 21.54 4.62 -16.13
C ASP A 248 21.81 3.74 -17.35
N TYR A 249 22.00 2.43 -17.15
CA TYR A 249 22.24 1.51 -18.24
C TYR A 249 21.04 1.43 -19.19
N GLY A 250 19.83 1.28 -18.66
CA GLY A 250 18.59 1.30 -19.43
C GLY A 250 18.40 2.58 -20.24
N ALA A 251 18.80 3.74 -19.71
CA ALA A 251 18.76 5.01 -20.42
C ALA A 251 19.75 5.10 -21.61
N THR A 252 20.83 4.29 -21.64
CA THR A 252 21.72 4.18 -22.81
C THR A 252 21.14 3.31 -23.94
N LEU A 253 20.10 2.52 -23.64
CA LEU A 253 19.52 1.55 -24.57
C LEU A 253 18.26 2.12 -25.25
N PRO A 254 18.30 2.51 -26.54
CA PRO A 254 17.21 3.25 -27.20
C PRO A 254 15.89 2.47 -27.32
N GLN A 255 15.95 1.13 -27.21
CA GLN A 255 14.77 0.26 -27.18
C GLN A 255 14.03 0.26 -25.84
N PHE A 256 14.54 0.93 -24.81
CA PHE A 256 13.89 1.04 -23.50
C PHE A 256 13.42 2.47 -23.19
N VAL A 257 12.55 2.60 -22.20
CA VAL A 257 12.12 3.85 -21.57
C VAL A 257 11.91 3.59 -20.08
N SER A 258 12.44 4.45 -19.21
CA SER A 258 12.22 4.40 -17.77
C SER A 258 11.00 5.23 -17.40
N LEU A 259 10.05 4.61 -16.70
CA LEU A 259 8.79 5.23 -16.27
C LEU A 259 8.72 5.20 -14.73
N PRO A 260 8.66 6.37 -14.06
CA PRO A 260 8.65 6.42 -12.61
C PRO A 260 7.30 5.98 -12.04
N LEU A 261 7.32 5.07 -11.06
CA LEU A 261 6.11 4.73 -10.30
C LEU A 261 5.89 5.76 -9.19
N ALA A 262 4.76 5.63 -8.48
CA ALA A 262 4.46 6.47 -7.33
C ALA A 262 5.55 6.33 -6.23
N TRP A 263 5.67 7.36 -5.38
CA TRP A 263 6.45 7.25 -4.15
C TRP A 263 5.72 6.29 -3.21
N GLN A 264 6.22 5.06 -3.09
CA GLN A 264 5.54 3.94 -2.44
C GLN A 264 5.98 3.73 -0.99
N ARG A 265 7.26 3.96 -0.70
CA ARG A 265 7.90 3.50 0.56
C ARG A 265 8.68 4.62 1.24
N THR A 266 8.33 4.94 2.48
CA THR A 266 9.11 5.83 3.35
C THR A 266 10.01 5.00 4.27
N ARG A 267 11.32 5.25 4.25
CA ARG A 267 12.23 4.71 5.28
C ARG A 267 12.14 5.57 6.53
N VAL A 268 11.96 4.93 7.67
CA VAL A 268 11.88 5.58 8.98
C VAL A 268 12.94 5.02 9.93
N LEU A 269 13.44 5.88 10.81
CA LEU A 269 14.33 5.52 11.92
C LEU A 269 13.53 5.42 13.21
N LEU A 270 13.71 4.31 13.92
CA LEU A 270 13.07 4.01 15.19
C LEU A 270 14.15 3.92 16.28
N THR A 271 14.03 4.72 17.33
CA THR A 271 15.04 4.79 18.42
C THR A 271 14.44 4.37 19.77
N PRO A 272 14.78 3.17 20.30
CA PRO A 272 14.23 2.72 21.57
C PRO A 272 14.59 3.64 22.74
N GLY A 273 13.59 4.06 23.52
CA GLY A 273 13.79 4.79 24.78
C GLY A 273 14.47 6.15 24.68
N ARG A 274 14.54 6.75 23.48
CA ARG A 274 15.18 8.06 23.25
C ARG A 274 14.16 9.05 22.70
N THR A 275 14.20 10.29 23.20
CA THR A 275 13.54 11.43 22.54
C THR A 275 14.22 11.67 21.19
N ALA A 276 13.49 11.38 20.13
CA ALA A 276 13.99 11.40 18.77
C ALA A 276 13.97 12.85 18.24
N ARG A 277 15.10 13.40 17.77
CA ARG A 277 15.10 14.68 17.05
C ARG A 277 14.44 14.47 15.69
N SER A 278 13.40 15.25 15.39
CA SER A 278 12.87 15.34 14.03
C SER A 278 13.89 15.96 13.09
N LEU A 279 13.97 15.42 11.87
CA LEU A 279 14.78 15.99 10.80
C LEU A 279 13.99 17.07 10.05
N SER A 280 14.68 18.13 9.62
CA SER A 280 14.11 19.13 8.72
C SER A 280 13.84 18.55 7.32
N THR A 281 13.17 19.30 6.45
CA THR A 281 12.98 18.88 5.05
C THR A 281 14.30 18.85 4.29
N GLU A 282 15.18 19.80 4.57
CA GLU A 282 16.52 19.92 3.99
C GLU A 282 17.45 18.80 4.47
N GLU A 283 17.42 18.47 5.77
CA GLU A 283 18.17 17.33 6.33
C GLU A 283 17.74 16.00 5.70
N ARG A 284 16.43 15.82 5.49
CA ARG A 284 15.88 14.63 4.81
C ARG A 284 16.23 14.58 3.32
N GLN A 285 16.25 15.73 2.64
CA GLN A 285 16.64 15.80 1.23
C GLN A 285 18.13 15.51 1.06
N SER A 286 19.01 16.09 1.89
CA SER A 286 20.44 15.74 1.91
C SER A 286 20.68 14.27 2.23
N LEU A 287 19.88 13.63 3.11
CA LEU A 287 19.96 12.17 3.30
C LEU A 287 19.54 11.37 2.06
N ALA A 288 18.59 11.84 1.26
CA ALA A 288 18.24 11.20 0.00
C ALA A 288 19.39 11.34 -1.02
N ASP A 289 19.85 12.57 -1.24
CA ASP A 289 20.85 12.92 -2.25
C ASP A 289 22.25 12.35 -1.93
N ASP A 290 22.66 12.32 -0.65
CA ASP A 290 24.02 11.92 -0.25
C ASP A 290 24.17 10.43 0.12
N ALA A 291 23.06 9.70 0.33
CA ALA A 291 23.11 8.34 0.88
C ALA A 291 22.51 7.29 -0.06
N VAL A 292 21.30 7.52 -0.56
CA VAL A 292 20.53 6.48 -1.25
C VAL A 292 20.87 6.46 -2.72
N GLN A 293 21.29 5.29 -3.22
CA GLN A 293 21.53 5.10 -4.65
C GLN A 293 20.18 4.90 -5.36
N GLY A 294 19.94 5.71 -6.38
CA GLY A 294 18.72 5.65 -7.20
C GLY A 294 17.54 6.50 -6.69
N PRO A 295 16.30 6.19 -7.11
CA PRO A 295 15.14 7.09 -6.98
C PRO A 295 14.67 7.35 -5.55
N ALA A 296 15.25 8.38 -4.92
CA ALA A 296 14.95 8.84 -3.57
C ALA A 296 14.58 10.34 -3.51
N ARG A 297 13.93 10.75 -2.41
CA ARG A 297 13.75 12.15 -2.01
C ARG A 297 13.63 12.25 -0.49
N GLY A 298 13.78 13.45 0.07
CA GLY A 298 13.45 13.69 1.48
C GLY A 298 11.99 13.33 1.76
N ALA A 299 11.74 12.55 2.82
CA ALA A 299 10.41 12.03 3.11
C ALA A 299 9.39 13.16 3.32
N ALA A 300 8.29 13.16 2.56
CA ALA A 300 7.30 14.23 2.56
C ALA A 300 6.05 13.88 3.40
N GLY A 301 5.65 14.79 4.28
CA GLY A 301 4.42 14.64 5.08
C GLY A 301 3.15 15.08 4.34
N PRO A 302 1.96 14.93 4.95
CA PRO A 302 1.72 14.42 6.30
C PRO A 302 2.02 12.92 6.43
N PHE A 303 2.49 12.48 7.60
CA PHE A 303 2.80 11.07 7.86
C PHE A 303 1.63 10.39 8.55
N TRP A 304 1.10 9.33 7.95
CA TRP A 304 -0.13 8.66 8.43
C TRP A 304 -0.03 8.20 9.90
N TRP A 305 1.16 7.82 10.38
CA TRP A 305 1.36 7.39 11.78
C TRP A 305 1.21 8.50 12.82
N GLN A 306 1.19 9.77 12.38
CA GLN A 306 0.91 10.93 13.26
C GLN A 306 -0.59 11.21 13.40
N TRP A 307 -1.46 10.50 12.65
CA TRP A 307 -2.89 10.77 12.53
C TRP A 307 -3.69 9.47 12.69
N LEU A 308 -3.59 8.84 13.86
CA LEU A 308 -4.25 7.56 14.20
C LEU A 308 -5.34 7.63 15.30
N PRO A 309 -6.16 8.70 15.42
CA PRO A 309 -7.03 8.91 16.59
C PRO A 309 -8.18 7.89 16.75
N GLU A 310 -8.55 7.16 15.70
CA GLU A 310 -9.70 6.24 15.68
C GLU A 310 -9.29 4.75 15.71
N CYS A 311 -8.01 4.44 15.82
CA CYS A 311 -7.52 3.07 15.79
C CYS A 311 -7.69 2.38 17.16
N GLU A 312 -8.40 1.25 17.21
CA GLU A 312 -8.31 0.31 18.35
C GLU A 312 -6.96 -0.44 18.28
N ILE A 313 -5.86 0.29 18.52
CA ILE A 313 -4.54 -0.34 18.67
C ILE A 313 -4.58 -1.16 19.96
N ALA A 314 -4.57 -2.48 19.81
CA ALA A 314 -4.47 -3.41 20.91
C ALA A 314 -3.23 -3.08 21.72
N ASN A 315 -3.44 -2.53 22.91
CA ASN A 315 -2.40 -2.18 23.88
C ASN A 315 -1.68 -3.45 24.35
N SER A 316 -0.75 -3.94 23.53
CA SER A 316 0.40 -4.67 24.04
C SER A 316 1.00 -3.79 25.13
N PRO A 317 1.20 -4.29 26.37
CA PRO A 317 1.78 -3.48 27.43
C PRO A 317 3.11 -2.93 26.91
N LYS A 318 3.24 -1.59 26.86
CA LYS A 318 4.45 -0.91 26.36
C LYS A 318 5.63 -1.57 27.05
N ARG A 319 6.42 -2.34 26.30
CA ARG A 319 7.61 -2.96 26.86
C ARG A 319 8.65 -1.87 26.94
N ASP A 320 9.13 -1.60 28.14
CA ASP A 320 10.36 -0.84 28.28
C ASP A 320 11.42 -1.55 27.42
N PRO A 321 12.01 -0.86 26.42
CA PRO A 321 13.05 -1.48 25.62
C PRO A 321 14.21 -1.84 26.54
N SER A 322 14.85 -2.99 26.27
CA SER A 322 16.09 -3.31 26.97
C SER A 322 17.08 -2.16 26.76
N PRO A 323 17.76 -1.66 27.81
CA PRO A 323 18.66 -0.52 27.67
C PRO A 323 19.68 -0.81 26.57
N SER A 324 19.72 0.08 25.57
CA SER A 324 20.51 -0.07 24.34
C SER A 324 21.96 -0.41 24.68
N SER A 325 22.32 -1.69 24.51
CA SER A 325 23.65 -2.21 24.87
C SER A 325 24.61 -2.19 23.68
N THR A 326 24.11 -1.87 22.48
CA THR A 326 24.90 -1.77 21.25
C THR A 326 24.78 -0.36 20.67
N GLY A 327 25.84 0.13 20.02
CA GLY A 327 25.77 1.32 19.15
C GLY A 327 25.28 0.99 17.74
N ARG A 328 24.48 -0.07 17.56
CA ARG A 328 24.18 -0.65 16.25
C ARG A 328 22.88 -0.08 15.68
N ILE A 329 22.89 0.24 14.38
CA ILE A 329 21.66 0.43 13.59
C ILE A 329 21.33 -0.88 12.89
N VAL A 330 20.13 -1.42 13.12
CA VAL A 330 19.66 -2.66 12.49
C VAL A 330 18.67 -2.35 11.35
N TYR A 331 18.81 -3.04 10.23
CA TYR A 331 17.92 -2.90 9.07
C TYR A 331 17.64 -4.27 8.43
N ASP A 332 16.72 -4.33 7.47
CA ASP A 332 16.49 -5.56 6.70
C ASP A 332 17.63 -5.76 5.70
N GLY A 333 18.33 -6.90 5.75
CA GLY A 333 19.47 -7.19 4.89
C GLY A 333 19.16 -7.18 3.38
N SER A 334 17.89 -7.21 2.98
CA SER A 334 17.45 -7.06 1.58
C SER A 334 17.22 -5.61 1.14
N ASP A 335 17.07 -4.65 2.06
CA ASP A 335 16.78 -3.25 1.75
C ASP A 335 18.06 -2.41 1.58
N SER A 336 18.50 -2.23 0.33
CA SER A 336 19.69 -1.44 -0.02
C SER A 336 19.64 0.01 0.48
N ALA A 337 18.48 0.67 0.36
CA ALA A 337 18.30 2.03 0.83
C ALA A 337 18.41 2.11 2.36
N ALA A 338 17.89 1.11 3.08
CA ALA A 338 18.06 1.06 4.54
C ALA A 338 19.52 0.79 4.97
N ARG A 339 20.27 -0.03 4.22
CA ARG A 339 21.72 -0.18 4.41
C ARG A 339 22.44 1.16 4.26
N GLU A 340 22.21 1.84 3.14
CA GLU A 340 22.85 3.10 2.78
C GLU A 340 22.57 4.21 3.81
N LEU A 341 21.32 4.35 4.24
CA LEU A 341 20.94 5.27 5.32
C LEU A 341 21.62 4.91 6.65
N ALA A 342 21.68 3.64 7.02
CA ALA A 342 22.35 3.20 8.25
C ALA A 342 23.86 3.48 8.21
N GLU A 343 24.51 3.22 7.08
CA GLU A 343 25.93 3.50 6.84
C GLU A 343 26.22 5.01 6.89
N ARG A 344 25.38 5.84 6.26
CA ARG A 344 25.46 7.31 6.32
C ARG A 344 25.27 7.85 7.73
N LEU A 345 24.25 7.39 8.46
CA LEU A 345 23.99 7.82 9.84
C LEU A 345 25.12 7.44 10.80
N VAL A 346 25.73 6.26 10.62
CA VAL A 346 26.93 5.84 11.35
C VAL A 346 28.15 6.71 10.98
N ALA A 347 28.31 7.11 9.72
CA ALA A 347 29.38 8.02 9.31
C ALA A 347 29.22 9.43 9.92
N LEU A 348 28.01 10.01 9.86
CA LEU A 348 27.69 11.30 10.46
C LEU A 348 27.84 11.29 12.00
N ALA A 349 27.52 10.18 12.67
CA ALA A 349 27.77 10.03 14.10
C ALA A 349 29.26 10.02 14.47
N ARG A 350 30.17 9.69 13.53
CA ARG A 350 31.63 9.75 13.75
C ARG A 350 32.18 11.16 13.65
N THR A 351 31.63 12.00 12.76
CA THR A 351 32.08 13.39 12.57
C THR A 351 31.59 14.33 13.68
N SER A 352 30.43 14.04 14.28
CA SER A 352 29.71 14.98 15.16
C SER A 352 30.00 14.85 16.66
N GLY A 353 30.98 14.05 17.10
CA GLY A 353 31.26 13.91 18.54
C GLY A 353 32.45 13.05 18.96
N THR A 354 32.86 13.23 20.21
CA THR A 354 33.91 12.46 20.90
C THR A 354 33.55 10.99 21.05
N SER A 355 34.54 10.10 20.95
CA SER A 355 34.31 8.64 20.84
C SER A 355 33.52 7.99 21.97
N ALA A 356 33.49 8.59 23.17
CA ALA A 356 32.86 8.01 24.36
C ALA A 356 31.32 8.10 24.40
N ASN A 357 30.69 8.91 23.53
CA ASN A 357 29.24 9.16 23.59
C ASN A 357 28.57 9.15 22.20
N ARG A 358 29.06 8.31 21.28
CA ARG A 358 28.48 8.21 19.92
C ARG A 358 27.22 7.34 19.93
N PRO A 359 26.05 7.84 19.48
CA PRO A 359 24.81 7.09 19.51
C PRO A 359 24.80 5.93 18.51
N TYR A 360 25.53 6.07 17.39
CA TYR A 360 25.67 5.07 16.33
C TYR A 360 27.15 4.80 16.06
N GLN A 361 27.49 3.52 15.87
CA GLN A 361 28.86 3.00 15.80
C GLN A 361 29.03 2.02 14.62
N SER A 362 28.01 1.18 14.39
CA SER A 362 27.94 0.19 13.31
C SER A 362 26.54 0.07 12.72
N ALA A 363 26.45 -0.44 11.49
CA ALA A 363 25.22 -0.80 10.81
C ALA A 363 25.20 -2.33 10.62
N SER A 364 24.03 -2.98 10.63
CA SER A 364 23.92 -4.42 10.38
C SER A 364 22.58 -4.81 9.78
N GLY A 365 22.62 -5.40 8.58
CA GLY A 365 21.47 -6.04 7.95
C GLY A 365 21.21 -7.40 8.59
N LEU A 366 19.96 -7.64 9.00
CA LEU A 366 19.49 -8.94 9.48
C LEU A 366 18.33 -9.40 8.59
N THR A 367 18.09 -10.72 8.54
CA THR A 367 16.98 -11.30 7.77
C THR A 367 16.20 -12.32 8.63
N GLY A 368 14.99 -12.65 8.21
CA GLY A 368 14.14 -13.67 8.85
C GLY A 368 13.96 -13.49 10.36
N ASP A 369 13.99 -14.60 11.10
CA ASP A 369 13.81 -14.62 12.55
C ASP A 369 14.81 -13.71 13.30
N ALA A 370 16.04 -13.57 12.82
CA ALA A 370 17.04 -12.72 13.48
C ALA A 370 16.61 -11.24 13.48
N LEU A 371 16.04 -10.77 12.37
CA LEU A 371 15.51 -9.41 12.24
C LEU A 371 14.26 -9.22 13.12
N VAL A 372 13.33 -10.19 13.10
CA VAL A 372 12.11 -10.16 13.91
C VAL A 372 12.44 -10.14 15.41
N GLN A 373 13.38 -10.98 15.85
CA GLN A 373 13.81 -11.03 17.26
C GLN A 373 14.57 -9.77 17.68
N ALA A 374 15.38 -9.17 16.80
CA ALA A 374 16.04 -7.89 17.09
C ALA A 374 15.00 -6.77 17.28
N ARG A 375 14.07 -6.59 16.32
CA ARG A 375 12.99 -5.60 16.40
C ARG A 375 12.12 -5.80 17.65
N ARG A 376 11.76 -7.05 18.00
CA ARG A 376 10.95 -7.35 19.22
C ARG A 376 11.64 -7.05 20.54
N ARG A 377 12.99 -7.07 20.58
CA ARG A 377 13.77 -6.80 21.80
C ARG A 377 14.05 -5.31 22.02
N GLY A 378 14.19 -4.54 20.95
CA GLY A 378 14.48 -3.10 21.04
C GLY A 378 15.80 -2.76 21.74
N ALA A 379 16.80 -3.67 21.64
CA ALA A 379 18.06 -3.58 22.39
C ALA A 379 19.20 -2.91 21.61
N ASP A 380 18.97 -2.54 20.35
CA ASP A 380 19.92 -1.83 19.49
C ASP A 380 19.68 -0.31 19.51
N ALA A 381 20.69 0.48 19.12
CA ALA A 381 20.62 1.94 19.17
C ALA A 381 19.55 2.54 18.26
N ALA A 382 19.27 1.91 17.12
CA ALA A 382 18.16 2.23 16.25
C ALA A 382 17.80 1.09 15.29
N TYR A 383 16.62 1.18 14.70
CA TYR A 383 16.16 0.32 13.60
C TYR A 383 15.75 1.18 12.41
N ILE A 384 16.15 0.82 11.19
CA ILE A 384 15.56 1.37 9.96
C ILE A 384 14.58 0.36 9.40
N ILE A 385 13.36 0.82 9.12
CA ILE A 385 12.31 0.03 8.48
C ILE A 385 11.69 0.81 7.32
N SER A 386 11.05 0.07 6.42
CA SER A 386 10.23 0.62 5.33
C SER A 386 8.75 0.59 5.75
N LEU A 387 8.06 1.71 5.57
CA LEU A 387 6.61 1.86 5.72
C LEU A 387 6.01 2.29 4.37
N ASP A 388 4.76 1.92 4.10
CA ASP A 388 4.05 2.46 2.93
C ASP A 388 3.78 3.95 3.11
N THR A 389 3.95 4.75 2.05
CA THR A 389 3.67 6.20 2.07
C THR A 389 2.17 6.49 2.23
N ARG A 390 1.33 5.61 1.67
CA ARG A 390 -0.13 5.69 1.63
C ARG A 390 -0.74 4.30 1.87
N PRO A 391 -0.72 3.79 3.12
CA PRO A 391 -1.26 2.47 3.43
C PRO A 391 -2.78 2.45 3.27
N LEU A 392 -3.31 1.32 2.81
CA LEU A 392 -4.74 1.09 2.63
C LEU A 392 -5.50 0.92 3.95
N ASP A 393 -4.81 0.59 5.03
CA ASP A 393 -5.30 0.64 6.41
C ASP A 393 -4.15 1.10 7.35
N PRO A 394 -4.08 2.41 7.68
CA PRO A 394 -3.07 2.96 8.58
C PRO A 394 -3.06 2.34 9.98
N CYS A 395 -4.25 1.98 10.51
CA CYS A 395 -4.38 1.39 11.83
C CYS A 395 -3.76 -0.01 11.88
N ARG A 396 -3.96 -0.80 10.82
CA ARG A 396 -3.38 -2.13 10.66
C ARG A 396 -1.87 -2.09 10.48
N GLU A 397 -1.33 -1.14 9.71
CA GLU A 397 0.11 -0.97 9.61
C GLU A 397 0.74 -0.57 10.94
N MET A 398 0.10 0.32 11.72
CA MET A 398 0.56 0.62 13.08
C MET A 398 0.49 -0.61 13.99
N GLN A 399 -0.60 -1.36 13.96
CA GLN A 399 -0.73 -2.59 14.74
C GLN A 399 0.34 -3.63 14.34
N ALA A 400 0.69 -3.71 13.05
CA ALA A 400 1.75 -4.58 12.54
C ALA A 400 3.14 -4.18 13.05
N LEU A 401 3.38 -2.87 13.16
CA LEU A 401 4.59 -2.31 13.77
C LEU A 401 4.65 -2.60 15.28
N VAL A 402 3.58 -2.33 16.03
CA VAL A 402 3.49 -2.53 17.49
C VAL A 402 3.66 -4.01 17.89
N ASP A 403 3.01 -4.95 17.21
CA ASP A 403 3.17 -6.40 17.54
C ASP A 403 4.61 -6.90 17.35
N ASN A 404 5.38 -6.28 16.45
CA ASN A 404 6.76 -6.66 16.18
C ASN A 404 7.80 -5.80 16.91
N ALA A 405 7.38 -4.70 17.54
CA ALA A 405 8.24 -3.79 18.29
C ALA A 405 7.42 -2.98 19.31
N GLY A 406 6.84 -3.66 20.30
CA GLY A 406 5.94 -3.08 21.32
C GLY A 406 6.59 -2.11 22.34
N TRP A 407 7.77 -1.60 22.01
CA TRP A 407 8.47 -0.50 22.68
C TRP A 407 8.39 0.81 21.87
N ILE A 408 7.91 0.76 20.63
CA ILE A 408 7.77 1.94 19.76
C ILE A 408 6.67 2.86 20.30
N ASP A 409 6.99 4.14 20.32
CA ASP A 409 5.99 5.20 20.40
C ASP A 409 5.82 5.84 19.02
N PRO A 410 4.61 5.94 18.43
CA PRO A 410 4.40 6.55 17.12
C PRO A 410 4.98 7.97 16.98
N GLU A 411 5.04 8.73 18.07
CA GLU A 411 5.63 10.09 18.09
C GLU A 411 7.16 10.08 17.89
N THR A 412 7.82 8.95 18.14
CA THR A 412 9.28 8.79 18.01
C THR A 412 9.75 8.29 16.63
N ILE A 413 8.81 8.04 15.71
CA ILE A 413 9.12 7.58 14.34
C ILE A 413 9.68 8.74 13.52
N ILE A 414 10.99 8.74 13.25
CA ILE A 414 11.64 9.76 12.43
C ILE A 414 11.53 9.38 10.94
N PRO A 415 10.84 10.16 10.09
CA PRO A 415 10.89 9.97 8.65
C PRO A 415 12.27 10.36 8.09
N LEU A 416 12.87 9.49 7.26
CA LEU A 416 14.13 9.76 6.57
C LEU A 416 13.86 10.18 5.12
N VAL A 417 13.55 9.21 4.26
CA VAL A 417 13.46 9.39 2.80
C VAL A 417 12.28 8.61 2.22
N ASP A 418 11.67 9.13 1.17
CA ASP A 418 10.77 8.35 0.31
C ASP A 418 11.58 7.74 -0.83
N THR A 419 11.25 6.51 -1.23
CA THR A 419 11.77 5.87 -2.46
C THR A 419 10.63 5.44 -3.36
N ARG A 420 10.89 5.36 -4.66
CA ARG A 420 10.00 4.73 -5.65
C ARG A 420 10.73 3.63 -6.41
N LEU A 421 9.97 2.70 -6.99
CA LEU A 421 10.46 1.91 -8.12
C LEU A 421 10.35 2.72 -9.42
N GLU A 422 11.14 2.36 -10.41
CA GLU A 422 10.87 2.71 -11.81
C GLU A 422 10.73 1.45 -12.65
N ALA A 423 9.88 1.55 -13.67
CA ALA A 423 9.67 0.52 -14.67
C ALA A 423 10.51 0.84 -15.90
N ILE A 424 11.56 0.05 -16.14
CA ILE A 424 12.27 0.07 -17.42
C ILE A 424 11.47 -0.80 -18.38
N VAL A 425 10.82 -0.17 -19.36
CA VAL A 425 9.89 -0.80 -20.31
C VAL A 425 10.49 -0.81 -21.71
N ARG A 426 10.39 -1.94 -22.41
CA ARG A 426 10.73 -2.05 -23.83
C ARG A 426 9.70 -1.29 -24.68
N ARG A 427 10.17 -0.41 -25.56
CA ARG A 427 9.32 0.32 -26.53
C ARG A 427 8.54 -0.65 -27.42
N GLY A 428 7.32 -0.27 -27.78
CA GLY A 428 6.40 -1.13 -28.54
C GLY A 428 5.76 -2.25 -27.71
N ARG A 429 5.87 -2.18 -26.37
CA ARG A 429 5.09 -3.01 -25.44
C ARG A 429 3.93 -2.25 -24.84
N SER A 430 2.87 -2.96 -24.45
CA SER A 430 1.67 -2.39 -23.85
C SER A 430 1.03 -3.36 -22.83
N GLY A 431 -0.20 -3.06 -22.39
CA GLY A 431 -0.99 -3.98 -21.58
C GLY A 431 -0.57 -4.06 -20.11
N VAL A 432 0.01 -2.98 -19.58
CA VAL A 432 0.39 -2.84 -18.17
C VAL A 432 -0.40 -1.71 -17.54
N THR A 433 -1.07 -1.98 -16.41
CA THR A 433 -1.80 -0.96 -15.63
C THR A 433 -1.24 -0.84 -14.22
N VAL A 434 -1.44 0.34 -13.60
CA VAL A 434 -0.92 0.71 -12.28
C VAL A 434 -2.07 0.92 -11.29
N ASP A 435 -1.97 0.29 -10.12
CA ASP A 435 -2.88 0.50 -9.00
C ASP A 435 -2.46 1.68 -8.11
N GLY A 436 -3.33 2.12 -7.21
CA GLY A 436 -3.07 3.25 -6.30
C GLY A 436 -1.90 3.02 -5.31
N ASP A 437 -1.54 1.75 -5.05
CA ASP A 437 -0.33 1.36 -4.30
C ASP A 437 0.92 1.20 -5.18
N GLY A 438 0.81 1.56 -6.47
CA GLY A 438 1.85 1.40 -7.49
C GLY A 438 2.12 -0.06 -7.90
N GLY A 439 1.32 -1.02 -7.44
CA GLY A 439 1.39 -2.40 -7.93
C GLY A 439 0.93 -2.48 -9.39
N LEU A 440 1.58 -3.33 -10.20
CA LEU A 440 1.25 -3.48 -11.62
C LEU A 440 0.35 -4.69 -11.88
N LEU A 441 -0.55 -4.56 -12.85
CA LEU A 441 -1.22 -5.67 -13.52
C LEU A 441 -0.75 -5.79 -14.98
N LEU A 442 -0.49 -7.02 -15.40
CA LEU A 442 -0.06 -7.38 -16.74
C LEU A 442 -1.22 -8.02 -17.51
N GLY A 443 -1.25 -7.80 -18.82
CA GLY A 443 -2.22 -8.44 -19.70
C GLY A 443 -3.64 -7.97 -19.40
N VAL A 444 -3.93 -6.69 -19.64
CA VAL A 444 -5.29 -6.14 -19.62
C VAL A 444 -5.90 -6.18 -21.02
N PRO A 445 -6.68 -7.21 -21.39
CA PRO A 445 -7.66 -7.10 -22.45
C PRO A 445 -8.93 -6.48 -21.86
N GLY A 446 -9.16 -5.20 -22.15
CA GLY A 446 -10.45 -4.56 -21.91
C GLY A 446 -11.48 -4.94 -22.97
N ARG A 447 -12.02 -6.18 -22.92
CA ARG A 447 -13.32 -6.58 -23.49
C ARG A 447 -13.92 -7.77 -22.74
#